data_AF-A0A2I0K5X5-F1
#
_entry.id   AF-A0A2I0K5X5-F1
#
_cell.length_a   1.000
_cell.length_b   1.000
_cell.length_c   1.000
_cell.angle_alpha   90.00
_cell.angle_beta   90.00
_cell.angle_gamma   90.00
#
_symmetry.space_group_name_H-M   'P 1'
#
loop_
_entity.id
_entity.type
_entity.pdbx_description
1 polymer ?
#
loop_
_entity_poly.entity_id
_entity_poly.type
_entity_poly.pdbx_seq_one_letter_code
_entity_poly.pdbx_strand_id
1 'polypeptide(L)'
;MERRRRRRESDGLFLLAFLSLGLICSLSSSVMGTDAAATESSSSSSLIYKTKATLSANSKYHHYREEYRRNLLANGLGLTPPMGWNSWNHFNCKINEKIIKETADALVSTGLAKLGYEYVNIDDCWAEIARDTKGNLVAKNSTFPSGIKALADYVHSKGLKLGIYSDA
;
A
#
# COMPACT_ATOMS: atom_id res chain seq x y z
N MET A 1 -43.86 -37.95 -31.29
CA MET A 1 -44.09 -37.04 -30.14
C MET A 1 -42.81 -36.96 -29.33
N GLU A 2 -42.16 -35.85 -29.07
CA GLU A 2 -42.17 -34.49 -29.61
C GLU A 2 -40.83 -33.91 -29.14
N ARG A 3 -40.13 -33.20 -30.02
CA ARG A 3 -38.83 -32.59 -29.78
C ARG A 3 -38.99 -31.40 -28.83
N ARG A 4 -38.03 -31.17 -27.92
CA ARG A 4 -37.67 -29.78 -27.53
C ARG A 4 -36.16 -29.60 -27.41
N ARG A 5 -35.61 -29.03 -28.48
CA ARG A 5 -34.36 -28.26 -28.57
C ARG A 5 -34.39 -27.09 -27.57
N ARG A 6 -33.27 -26.79 -26.92
CA ARG A 6 -32.89 -25.40 -26.61
C ARG A 6 -31.49 -25.13 -27.15
N ARG A 7 -31.42 -24.21 -28.11
CA ARG A 7 -30.20 -23.62 -28.67
C ARG A 7 -29.53 -22.77 -27.59
N ARG A 8 -28.19 -22.84 -27.54
CA ARG A 8 -27.35 -21.73 -27.06
C ARG A 8 -27.06 -20.87 -28.29
N GLU A 9 -27.56 -19.66 -28.28
CA GLU A 9 -27.24 -18.57 -29.21
C GLU A 9 -27.11 -17.31 -28.35
N SER A 10 -25.88 -16.77 -28.24
CA SER A 10 -25.59 -15.33 -28.29
C SER A 10 -24.12 -15.09 -27.90
N ASP A 11 -23.22 -15.39 -28.84
CA ASP A 11 -21.91 -14.75 -28.90
C ASP A 11 -22.05 -13.48 -29.76
N GLY A 12 -21.42 -12.39 -29.31
CA GLY A 12 -21.03 -11.24 -30.15
C GLY A 12 -21.94 -10.00 -30.10
N LEU A 13 -21.48 -8.94 -29.44
CA LEU A 13 -21.22 -7.61 -30.04
C LEU A 13 -20.77 -6.59 -28.97
N PHE A 14 -19.95 -5.61 -29.40
CA PHE A 14 -19.40 -4.45 -28.68
C PHE A 14 -18.14 -4.75 -27.83
N LEU A 15 -16.96 -4.16 -28.06
CA LEU A 15 -16.61 -2.98 -28.85
C LEU A 15 -15.11 -3.04 -29.21
N LEU A 16 -14.85 -2.85 -30.50
CA LEU A 16 -13.54 -2.61 -31.13
C LEU A 16 -12.98 -1.24 -30.74
N ALA A 17 -11.67 -1.14 -30.47
CA ALA A 17 -10.81 -0.06 -30.96
C ALA A 17 -9.34 -0.30 -30.54
N PHE A 18 -8.59 -1.00 -31.39
CA PHE A 18 -7.13 -0.92 -31.43
C PHE A 18 -6.72 -0.34 -32.79
N LEU A 19 -5.69 0.50 -32.78
CA LEU A 19 -4.80 0.94 -33.88
C LEU A 19 -5.14 2.24 -34.65
N SER A 20 -4.36 3.28 -34.35
CA SER A 20 -3.62 4.08 -35.34
C SER A 20 -2.36 4.62 -34.65
N LEU A 21 -1.15 4.18 -35.06
CA LEU A 21 -0.17 4.96 -35.87
C LEU A 21 -0.15 6.46 -35.50
N GLY A 22 0.96 7.11 -35.18
CA GLY A 22 2.35 6.88 -35.54
C GLY A 22 3.08 8.22 -35.41
N LEU A 23 4.30 8.18 -34.88
CA LEU A 23 5.48 8.96 -35.28
C LEU A 23 5.28 10.39 -35.84
N ILE A 24 5.68 11.42 -35.09
CA ILE A 24 6.33 12.61 -35.69
C ILE A 24 7.58 12.97 -34.87
N CYS A 25 8.68 12.99 -35.60
CA CYS A 25 10.04 13.34 -35.20
C CYS A 25 10.37 14.72 -35.78
N SER A 26 11.10 15.51 -34.98
CA SER A 26 12.10 16.54 -35.36
C SER A 26 11.74 17.91 -35.97
N LEU A 27 12.41 18.91 -35.35
CA LEU A 27 13.02 20.15 -35.90
C LEU A 27 12.09 21.22 -36.50
N SER A 28 12.32 22.54 -36.43
CA SER A 28 13.29 23.42 -35.77
C SER A 28 12.92 24.89 -36.10
N SER A 29 13.31 25.82 -35.22
CA SER A 29 13.75 27.21 -35.52
C SER A 29 12.79 28.41 -35.51
N SER A 30 13.35 29.49 -34.94
CA SER A 30 13.02 30.93 -35.02
C SER A 30 11.92 31.41 -34.05
N VAL A 31 12.21 32.29 -33.09
CA VAL A 31 12.47 33.73 -33.34
C VAL A 31 13.36 34.37 -32.25
N MET A 32 14.36 35.16 -32.72
CA MET A 32 15.14 36.19 -32.01
C MET A 32 14.22 37.29 -31.47
N GLY A 33 14.33 37.81 -30.24
CA GLY A 33 15.45 38.61 -29.75
C GLY A 33 15.06 40.10 -29.74
N THR A 34 15.00 40.72 -28.56
CA THR A 34 15.19 42.18 -28.40
C THR A 34 16.04 42.42 -27.16
N ASP A 35 17.19 43.04 -27.41
CA ASP A 35 18.24 43.35 -26.45
C ASP A 35 17.82 44.40 -25.43
N ALA A 36 18.27 44.22 -24.19
CA ALA A 36 18.48 45.33 -23.26
C ALA A 36 19.92 45.22 -22.75
N ALA A 37 20.77 46.08 -23.29
CA ALA A 37 22.15 46.26 -22.89
C ALA A 37 22.22 46.80 -21.45
N ALA A 38 23.02 46.15 -20.60
CA ALA A 38 23.57 46.76 -19.41
C ALA A 38 25.08 46.55 -19.44
N THR A 39 25.78 47.62 -19.79
CA THR A 39 27.22 47.81 -19.57
C THR A 39 27.50 47.89 -18.07
N GLU A 40 28.43 47.08 -17.57
CA GLU A 40 29.69 47.56 -16.95
C GLU A 40 30.46 46.45 -16.19
N SER A 41 31.72 46.31 -16.59
CA SER A 41 32.94 46.12 -15.81
C SER A 41 33.08 44.97 -14.76
N SER A 42 34.06 44.11 -15.04
CA SER A 42 35.13 43.67 -14.12
C SER A 42 34.73 43.11 -12.74
N SER A 43 34.48 41.79 -12.65
CA SER A 43 34.93 40.86 -11.56
C SER A 43 34.11 39.54 -11.59
N SER A 44 34.28 38.69 -12.61
CA SER A 44 33.35 37.56 -12.85
C SER A 44 33.91 36.15 -12.57
N SER A 45 35.16 36.02 -12.11
CA SER A 45 35.72 34.68 -11.85
C SER A 45 35.40 34.13 -10.45
N SER A 46 35.03 34.94 -9.46
CA SER A 46 34.71 34.43 -8.11
C SER A 46 33.22 34.05 -7.93
N LEU A 47 32.33 34.70 -8.69
CA LEU A 47 30.88 34.52 -8.59
C LEU A 47 30.40 33.22 -9.25
N ILE A 48 31.01 32.82 -10.38
CA ILE A 48 30.63 31.60 -11.12
C ILE A 48 31.04 30.31 -10.37
N TYR A 49 32.14 30.33 -9.60
CA TYR A 49 32.50 29.20 -8.74
C TYR A 49 31.61 29.11 -7.50
N LYS A 50 31.21 30.25 -6.91
CA LYS A 50 30.28 30.29 -5.77
C LYS A 50 28.90 29.70 -6.14
N THR A 51 28.39 29.96 -7.34
CA THR A 51 27.09 29.41 -7.78
C THR A 51 27.15 27.90 -8.04
N LYS A 52 28.20 27.39 -8.69
CA LYS A 52 28.38 25.93 -8.90
C LYS A 52 28.57 25.15 -7.59
N ALA A 53 29.37 25.68 -6.65
CA ALA A 53 29.57 25.07 -5.34
C ALA A 53 28.26 25.02 -4.53
N THR A 54 27.47 26.09 -4.59
CA THR A 54 26.16 26.17 -3.89
C THR A 54 25.13 25.23 -4.52
N LEU A 55 25.07 25.12 -5.85
CA LEU A 55 24.20 24.18 -6.55
C LEU A 55 24.59 22.71 -6.27
N SER A 56 25.89 22.40 -6.22
CA SER A 56 26.41 21.08 -5.88
C SER A 56 26.13 20.70 -4.42
N ALA A 57 26.26 21.66 -3.49
CA ALA A 57 25.92 21.48 -2.08
C ALA A 57 24.41 21.26 -1.89
N ASN A 58 23.54 22.02 -2.57
CA ASN A 58 22.10 21.80 -2.53
C ASN A 58 21.71 20.44 -3.11
N SER A 59 22.31 20.02 -4.23
CA SER A 59 22.08 18.69 -4.81
C SER A 59 22.48 17.55 -3.86
N LYS A 60 23.64 17.67 -3.19
CA LYS A 60 24.06 16.71 -2.15
C LYS A 60 23.11 16.72 -0.95
N TYR A 61 22.69 17.88 -0.46
CA TYR A 61 21.75 17.99 0.66
C TYR A 61 20.39 17.37 0.35
N HIS A 62 19.86 17.59 -0.86
CA HIS A 62 18.64 16.94 -1.32
C HIS A 62 18.83 15.42 -1.44
N HIS A 63 19.95 14.95 -1.97
CA HIS A 63 20.26 13.52 -2.06
C HIS A 63 20.33 12.86 -0.67
N TYR A 64 21.06 13.47 0.28
CA TYR A 64 21.15 12.99 1.66
C TYR A 64 19.78 12.98 2.35
N ARG A 65 18.94 14.00 2.16
CA ARG A 65 17.58 14.03 2.73
C ARG A 65 16.68 12.93 2.17
N GLU A 66 16.74 12.68 0.86
CA GLU A 66 15.94 11.62 0.23
C GLU A 66 16.43 10.21 0.63
N GLU A 67 17.74 10.02 0.77
CA GLU A 67 18.32 8.78 1.28
C GLU A 67 17.93 8.54 2.75
N TYR A 68 18.00 9.57 3.59
CA TYR A 68 17.58 9.50 4.99
C TYR A 68 16.08 9.20 5.12
N ARG A 69 15.23 9.85 4.31
CA ARG A 69 13.78 9.56 4.25
C ARG A 69 13.49 8.12 3.83
N ARG A 70 14.22 7.59 2.84
CA ARG A 70 14.06 6.20 2.41
C ARG A 70 14.51 5.21 3.48
N ASN A 71 15.58 5.52 4.21
CA ASN A 71 16.07 4.68 5.31
C ASN A 71 15.13 4.66 6.52
N LEU A 72 14.40 5.76 6.80
CA LEU A 72 13.38 5.77 7.86
C LEU A 72 12.22 4.78 7.61
N LEU A 73 12.01 4.37 6.36
CA LEU A 73 10.98 3.41 5.96
C LEU A 73 11.55 2.00 5.68
N ALA A 74 12.88 1.84 5.69
CA ALA A 74 13.55 0.59 5.33
C ALA A 74 13.61 -0.38 6.52
N ASN A 75 12.46 -0.85 7.01
CA ASN A 75 12.37 -1.87 8.06
C ASN A 75 12.35 -3.32 7.51
N GLY A 76 12.46 -3.50 6.19
CA GLY A 76 12.42 -4.80 5.53
C GLY A 76 11.03 -5.44 5.44
N LEU A 77 9.97 -4.74 5.83
CA LEU A 77 8.58 -5.19 5.75
C LEU A 77 7.83 -4.48 4.61
N GLY A 78 6.74 -5.07 4.13
CA GLY A 78 5.89 -4.45 3.11
C GLY A 78 6.55 -4.23 1.75
N LEU A 79 7.60 -5.00 1.42
CA LEU A 79 8.30 -4.93 0.12
C LEU A 79 7.37 -5.31 -1.05
N THR A 80 6.37 -6.14 -0.77
CA THR A 80 5.24 -6.43 -1.66
C THR A 80 3.94 -6.06 -0.96
N PRO A 81 2.84 -5.79 -1.71
CA PRO A 81 1.55 -5.55 -1.09
C PRO A 81 1.17 -6.68 -0.12
N PRO A 82 0.74 -6.37 1.12
CA PRO A 82 0.34 -7.39 2.08
C PRO A 82 -0.96 -8.04 1.60
N MET A 83 -1.00 -9.38 1.62
CA MET A 83 -2.15 -10.17 1.21
C MET A 83 -2.73 -10.89 2.40
N GLY A 84 -4.05 -10.81 2.59
CA GLY A 84 -4.71 -11.40 3.74
C GLY A 84 -6.21 -11.12 3.79
N TRP A 85 -6.76 -11.20 4.98
CA TRP A 85 -8.18 -10.99 5.27
C TRP A 85 -8.33 -9.99 6.42
N ASN A 86 -9.44 -9.25 6.43
CA ASN A 86 -9.84 -8.34 7.49
C ASN A 86 -11.32 -8.56 7.86
N SER A 87 -11.64 -8.43 9.15
CA SER A 87 -12.98 -8.73 9.69
C SER A 87 -14.08 -7.75 9.31
N TRP A 88 -13.76 -6.48 9.03
CA TRP A 88 -14.71 -5.38 8.98
C TRP A 88 -15.79 -5.52 7.92
N ASN A 89 -15.40 -5.79 6.67
CA ASN A 89 -16.31 -5.75 5.52
C ASN A 89 -17.46 -6.77 5.59
N HIS A 90 -17.32 -7.81 6.41
CA HIS A 90 -18.34 -8.83 6.57
C HIS A 90 -18.96 -8.85 7.97
N PHE A 91 -18.15 -8.69 9.02
CA PHE A 91 -18.61 -8.87 10.40
C PHE A 91 -18.86 -7.57 11.14
N ASN A 92 -18.29 -6.44 10.71
CA ASN A 92 -18.27 -5.19 11.49
C ASN A 92 -17.84 -5.51 12.93
N CYS A 93 -18.64 -5.13 13.94
CA CYS A 93 -18.40 -5.42 15.36
C CYS A 93 -18.91 -6.78 15.85
N LYS A 94 -19.42 -7.65 14.96
CA LYS A 94 -19.93 -8.99 15.31
C LYS A 94 -18.82 -10.04 15.20
N ILE A 95 -17.70 -9.77 15.86
CA ILE A 95 -16.51 -10.63 15.86
C ILE A 95 -16.32 -11.33 17.21
N ASN A 96 -15.74 -12.52 17.19
CA ASN A 96 -15.29 -13.24 18.38
C ASN A 96 -14.10 -14.16 18.05
N GLU A 97 -13.44 -14.66 19.09
CA GLU A 97 -12.26 -15.52 18.97
C GLU A 97 -12.49 -16.72 18.04
N LYS A 98 -13.67 -17.34 18.10
CA LYS A 98 -14.04 -18.49 17.27
C LYS A 98 -14.05 -18.12 15.79
N ILE A 99 -14.67 -17.00 15.41
CA ILE A 99 -14.72 -16.53 14.01
C ILE A 99 -13.31 -16.32 13.47
N ILE A 100 -12.41 -15.71 14.25
CA ILE A 100 -11.05 -15.45 13.81
C ILE A 100 -10.27 -16.76 13.63
N LYS A 101 -10.41 -17.71 14.56
CA LYS A 101 -9.79 -19.05 14.44
C LYS A 101 -10.29 -19.82 13.22
N GLU A 102 -11.60 -19.84 13.00
CA GLU A 102 -12.21 -20.50 11.84
C GLU A 102 -11.79 -19.85 10.52
N THR A 103 -11.62 -18.52 10.50
CA THR A 103 -11.10 -17.81 9.33
C THR A 103 -9.64 -18.16 9.04
N ALA A 104 -8.80 -18.26 10.08
CA ALA A 104 -7.43 -18.71 9.94
C ALA A 104 -7.36 -20.15 9.39
N ASP A 105 -8.21 -21.06 9.89
CA ASP A 105 -8.32 -22.42 9.37
C ASP A 105 -8.82 -22.46 7.92
N ALA A 106 -9.75 -21.58 7.56
CA ALA A 106 -10.26 -21.45 6.20
C ALA A 106 -9.16 -20.99 5.22
N LEU A 107 -8.35 -19.99 5.59
CA LEU A 107 -7.23 -19.54 4.75
C LEU A 107 -6.24 -20.67 4.43
N VAL A 108 -5.96 -21.54 5.39
CA VAL A 108 -5.07 -22.69 5.19
C VAL A 108 -5.75 -23.79 4.39
N SER A 109 -6.96 -24.22 4.79
CA SER A 109 -7.65 -25.36 4.19
C SER A 109 -8.12 -25.12 2.75
N THR A 110 -8.49 -23.88 2.41
CA THR A 110 -8.84 -23.48 1.03
C THR A 110 -7.61 -23.31 0.13
N GLY A 111 -6.41 -23.26 0.70
CA GLY A 111 -5.16 -23.07 -0.03
C GLY A 111 -4.78 -21.61 -0.31
N LEU A 112 -5.58 -20.63 0.14
CA LEU A 112 -5.26 -19.20 -0.01
C LEU A 112 -3.92 -18.84 0.66
N ALA A 113 -3.61 -19.44 1.80
CA ALA A 113 -2.32 -19.25 2.47
C ALA A 113 -1.13 -19.65 1.58
N LYS A 114 -1.29 -20.70 0.76
CA LYS A 114 -0.26 -21.14 -0.20
C LYS A 114 -0.09 -20.18 -1.38
N LEU A 115 -1.09 -19.34 -1.64
CA LEU A 115 -1.07 -18.29 -2.67
C LEU A 115 -0.59 -16.94 -2.13
N GLY A 116 -0.15 -16.87 -0.87
CA GLY A 116 0.42 -15.68 -0.25
C GLY A 116 -0.52 -14.90 0.67
N TYR A 117 -1.76 -15.36 0.90
CA TYR A 117 -2.66 -14.73 1.88
C TYR A 117 -2.25 -15.12 3.30
N GLU A 118 -1.41 -14.29 3.92
CA GLU A 118 -0.74 -14.60 5.18
C GLU A 118 -1.25 -13.79 6.38
N TYR A 119 -1.95 -12.67 6.17
CA TYR A 119 -2.44 -11.82 7.26
C TYR A 119 -3.89 -12.12 7.64
N VAL A 120 -4.14 -12.24 8.95
CA VAL A 120 -5.48 -12.27 9.56
C VAL A 120 -5.62 -11.02 10.42
N ASN A 121 -6.35 -10.02 9.92
CA ASN A 121 -6.48 -8.73 10.57
C ASN A 121 -7.80 -8.63 11.34
N ILE A 122 -7.68 -8.35 12.64
CA ILE A 122 -8.83 -8.04 13.51
C ILE A 122 -9.04 -6.53 13.46
N ASP A 123 -10.20 -6.12 12.97
CA ASP A 123 -10.60 -4.72 12.91
C ASP A 123 -11.20 -4.23 14.25
N ASP A 124 -11.95 -3.14 14.24
CA ASP A 124 -12.51 -2.52 15.44
C ASP A 124 -13.41 -3.47 16.28
N CYS A 125 -13.74 -3.03 17.50
CA CYS A 125 -14.58 -3.75 18.47
C CYS A 125 -13.95 -5.00 19.12
N TRP A 126 -12.63 -5.18 19.04
CA TRP A 126 -11.91 -6.26 19.72
C TRP A 126 -11.58 -5.96 21.20
N ALA A 127 -11.40 -4.68 21.54
CA ALA A 127 -10.99 -4.24 22.87
C ALA A 127 -12.19 -3.86 23.75
N GLU A 128 -11.95 -3.85 25.06
CA GLU A 128 -12.83 -3.17 26.02
C GLU A 128 -12.82 -1.65 25.77
N ILE A 129 -13.93 -0.99 26.11
CA ILE A 129 -14.04 0.47 25.99
C ILE A 129 -13.04 1.18 26.92
N ALA A 130 -12.85 0.63 28.12
CA ALA A 130 -11.94 1.17 29.11
C ALA A 130 -10.58 0.46 29.05
N ARG A 131 -9.52 1.24 29.21
CA ARG A 131 -8.17 0.73 29.47
C ARG A 131 -8.08 0.18 30.90
N ASP A 132 -7.10 -0.68 31.13
CA ASP A 132 -6.80 -1.13 32.50
C ASP A 132 -6.20 0.00 33.36
N THR A 133 -5.96 -0.28 34.64
CA THR A 133 -5.39 0.69 35.60
C THR A 133 -3.96 1.15 35.24
N LYS A 134 -3.29 0.47 34.31
CA LYS A 134 -1.96 0.83 33.79
C LYS A 134 -2.03 1.54 32.43
N GLY A 135 -3.24 1.78 31.91
CA GLY A 135 -3.45 2.42 30.61
C GLY A 135 -3.33 1.49 29.41
N ASN A 136 -3.30 0.17 29.60
CA ASN A 136 -3.22 -0.78 28.47
C ASN A 136 -4.60 -1.01 27.84
N LEU A 137 -4.61 -1.28 26.55
CA LEU A 137 -5.79 -1.85 25.88
C LEU A 137 -6.03 -3.27 26.39
N VAL A 138 -7.29 -3.60 26.67
CA VAL A 138 -7.69 -4.89 27.19
C VAL A 138 -8.56 -5.58 26.14
N ALA A 139 -8.31 -6.85 25.86
CA ALA A 139 -9.16 -7.63 24.97
C ALA A 139 -10.55 -7.79 25.58
N LYS A 140 -11.60 -7.65 24.78
CA LYS A 140 -12.96 -7.78 25.27
C LYS A 140 -13.25 -9.20 25.74
N ASN A 141 -13.43 -9.41 27.05
CA ASN A 141 -13.45 -10.76 27.62
C ASN A 141 -14.67 -11.59 27.13
N SER A 142 -15.77 -10.93 26.77
CA SER A 142 -16.97 -11.61 26.26
C SER A 142 -16.79 -12.21 24.87
N THR A 143 -15.90 -11.67 24.05
CA THR A 143 -15.68 -12.10 22.65
C THR A 143 -14.32 -12.76 22.46
N PHE A 144 -13.32 -12.38 23.26
CA PHE A 144 -11.95 -12.90 23.26
C PHE A 144 -11.55 -13.40 24.66
N PRO A 145 -12.21 -14.46 25.19
CA PRO A 145 -11.99 -14.93 26.55
C PRO A 145 -10.57 -15.45 26.81
N SER A 146 -9.86 -15.92 25.79
CA SER A 146 -8.46 -16.37 25.92
C SER A 146 -7.45 -15.21 25.78
N GLY A 147 -7.93 -14.00 25.48
CA GLY A 147 -7.11 -12.83 25.15
C GLY A 147 -6.44 -12.92 23.76
N ILE A 148 -5.92 -11.77 23.30
CA ILE A 148 -5.29 -11.65 21.98
C ILE A 148 -4.00 -12.45 21.87
N LYS A 149 -3.22 -12.59 22.96
CA LYS A 149 -1.97 -13.38 22.93
C LYS A 149 -2.23 -14.83 22.52
N ALA A 150 -3.19 -15.49 23.16
CA ALA A 150 -3.51 -16.88 22.85
C ALA A 150 -4.05 -17.04 21.42
N LEU A 151 -4.82 -16.05 20.95
CA LEU A 151 -5.28 -16.00 19.56
C LEU A 151 -4.13 -15.82 18.57
N ALA A 152 -3.16 -14.95 18.87
CA ALA A 152 -1.97 -14.75 18.05
C ALA A 152 -1.13 -16.03 18.00
N ASP A 153 -0.90 -16.69 19.14
CA ASP A 153 -0.18 -17.97 19.19
C ASP A 153 -0.87 -19.04 18.32
N TYR A 154 -2.22 -19.08 18.33
CA TYR A 154 -2.99 -19.96 17.45
C TYR A 154 -2.77 -19.62 15.97
N VAL A 155 -2.90 -18.35 15.58
CA VAL A 155 -2.73 -17.92 14.17
C VAL A 155 -1.30 -18.19 13.70
N HIS A 156 -0.29 -17.94 14.53
CA HIS A 156 1.11 -18.25 14.23
C HIS A 156 1.35 -19.75 14.06
N SER A 157 0.66 -20.62 14.83
CA SER A 157 0.76 -22.08 14.67
C SER A 157 0.30 -22.59 13.30
N LYS A 158 -0.47 -21.77 12.57
CA LYS A 158 -0.96 -22.04 11.21
C LYS A 158 -0.03 -21.47 10.12
N GLY A 159 1.07 -20.82 10.49
CA GLY A 159 1.97 -20.12 9.57
C GLY A 159 1.43 -18.79 9.06
N LEU A 160 0.41 -18.23 9.72
CA LEU A 160 -0.19 -16.93 9.39
C LEU A 160 0.31 -15.84 10.34
N LYS A 161 0.04 -14.58 10.02
CA LYS A 161 0.40 -13.38 10.80
C LYS A 161 -0.88 -12.71 11.31
N LEU A 162 -0.87 -12.22 12.55
CA LEU A 162 -2.03 -11.51 13.13
C LEU A 162 -1.84 -9.98 13.03
N GLY A 163 -2.84 -9.29 12.49
CA GLY A 163 -2.96 -7.83 12.55
C GLY A 163 -4.04 -7.37 13.52
N ILE A 164 -3.91 -6.16 14.05
CA ILE A 164 -4.85 -5.59 15.04
C ILE A 164 -5.09 -4.10 14.79
N TYR A 165 -6.29 -3.63 15.12
CA TYR A 165 -6.72 -2.24 14.95
C TYR A 165 -6.58 -1.40 16.23
N SER A 166 -6.31 -0.11 16.07
CA SER A 166 -6.40 0.93 17.11
C SER A 166 -6.63 2.30 16.47
N ASP A 167 -7.12 3.25 17.25
CA ASP A 167 -7.24 4.68 16.92
C ASP A 167 -6.80 5.54 18.13
N ALA A 168 -6.60 6.86 17.96
CA ALA A 168 -6.00 7.77 18.95
C ALA A 168 -6.79 9.06 19.16
#